data_AF-A0A7V8UAR7-F1
#
_entry.id   AF-A0A7V8UAR7-F1
#
_cell.length_a   1.000
_cell.length_b   1.000
_cell.length_c   1.000
_cell.angle_alpha   90.00
_cell.angle_beta   90.00
_cell.angle_gamma   90.00
#
_symmetry.space_group_name_H-M   'P 1'
#
loop_
_entity.id
_entity.type
_entity.pdbx_description
1 polymer ?
#
loop_
_entity_poly.entity_id
_entity_poly.type
_entity_poly.pdbx_seq_one_letter_code
_entity_poly.pdbx_strand_id
1 'polypeptide(L)' 'MNNPELCPACGAANDCTLANPKTADRACWCYGVSIDPAVLQALPAELRDKSCLCPQCARVDDQLRAKPRPIA' A
#
# COMPACT_ATOMS: atom_id res chain seq x y z
N MET A 1 -1.60 19.26 0.10
CA MET A 1 -2.81 18.45 0.35
C MET A 1 -2.45 17.00 0.08
N ASN A 2 -2.72 16.10 1.02
CA ASN A 2 -2.58 14.66 0.80
C ASN A 2 -3.82 14.12 0.09
N ASN A 3 -3.65 13.36 -1.00
CA ASN A 3 -4.76 12.68 -1.65
C ASN A 3 -4.81 11.22 -1.13
N PRO A 4 -5.91 10.79 -0.50
CA PRO A 4 -5.99 9.44 0.08
C PRO A 4 -5.83 8.31 -0.94
N GLU A 5 -6.12 8.54 -2.23
CA GLU A 5 -6.00 7.53 -3.30
C GLU A 5 -4.58 7.47 -3.92
N LEU A 6 -3.69 8.40 -3.56
CA LEU A 6 -2.33 8.47 -4.14
C LEU A 6 -1.27 8.06 -3.11
N CYS A 7 -0.22 7.43 -3.62
CA CYS A 7 0.96 7.06 -2.87
C CYS A 7 1.76 8.33 -2.52
N PRO A 8 2.06 8.59 -1.23
CA PRO A 8 2.78 9.78 -0.83
C PRO A 8 4.26 9.76 -1.27
N ALA A 9 4.81 8.59 -1.59
CA ALA A 9 6.21 8.44 -1.99
C ALA A 9 6.45 8.72 -3.48
N CYS A 10 5.49 8.38 -4.36
CA CYS A 10 5.68 8.45 -5.81
C CYS A 10 4.55 9.17 -6.57
N GLY A 11 3.44 9.51 -5.91
CA GLY A 11 2.29 10.16 -6.53
C GLY A 11 1.41 9.27 -7.41
N ALA A 12 1.76 7.99 -7.62
CA ALA A 12 0.92 7.03 -8.33
C ALA A 12 -0.28 6.56 -7.49
N ALA A 13 -1.22 5.83 -8.09
CA ALA A 13 -2.30 5.18 -7.35
C ALA A 13 -1.73 4.25 -6.27
N ASN A 14 -2.30 4.30 -5.06
CA ASN A 14 -1.89 3.42 -3.96
C ASN A 14 -2.63 2.07 -3.93
N ASP A 15 -3.63 1.91 -4.80
CA ASP A 15 -4.50 0.73 -4.89
C ASP A 15 -5.19 0.37 -3.56
N CYS A 16 -5.34 1.34 -2.65
CA CYS A 16 -6.01 1.13 -1.39
C CYS A 16 -7.52 1.12 -1.58
N THR A 17 -8.15 -0.03 -1.29
CA THR A 17 -9.59 -0.17 -1.40
C THR A 17 -10.35 0.71 -0.40
N LEU A 18 -9.77 0.96 0.78
CA LEU A 18 -10.38 1.84 1.79
C LEU A 18 -10.30 3.33 1.43
N ALA A 19 -9.38 3.72 0.54
CA ALA A 19 -9.25 5.12 0.11
C ALA A 19 -10.37 5.55 -0.85
N ASN A 20 -11.05 4.59 -1.48
CA ASN A 20 -12.11 4.82 -2.43
C ASN A 20 -13.45 4.29 -1.88
N PRO A 21 -14.45 5.16 -1.63
CA PRO A 21 -15.75 4.74 -1.11
C PRO A 21 -16.46 3.66 -1.93
N LYS A 22 -16.16 3.54 -3.23
CA LYS A 22 -16.76 2.54 -4.13
C LYS A 22 -16.13 1.15 -4.01
N THR A 23 -14.97 1.04 -3.37
CA THR A 23 -14.26 -0.23 -3.19
C THR A 23 -13.97 -0.54 -1.71
N ALA A 24 -14.42 0.29 -0.79
CA ALA A 24 -14.20 0.16 0.66
C ALA A 24 -14.78 -1.13 1.28
N ASP A 25 -15.64 -1.84 0.56
CA ASP A 25 -16.17 -3.17 0.92
C ASP A 25 -15.23 -4.33 0.56
N ARG A 26 -14.14 -4.06 -0.16
CA ARG A 26 -13.18 -5.07 -0.64
C ARG A 26 -11.92 -5.11 0.22
N ALA A 27 -11.35 -6.31 0.35
CA ALA A 27 -10.04 -6.47 0.98
C ALA A 27 -8.95 -5.68 0.23
N CYS A 28 -8.12 -4.95 0.97
CA CYS A 28 -6.99 -4.23 0.41
C CYS A 28 -5.82 -5.19 0.18
N TRP A 29 -5.03 -4.96 -0.87
CA TRP A 29 -3.83 -5.77 -1.15
C TRP A 29 -2.86 -5.81 0.03
N CYS A 30 -2.79 -4.72 0.81
CA CYS A 30 -1.85 -4.59 1.91
C CYS A 30 -2.12 -5.56 3.07
N TYR A 31 -3.33 -6.13 3.16
CA TYR A 31 -3.70 -7.09 4.22
C TYR A 31 -2.99 -8.44 4.05
N GLY A 32 -2.54 -8.77 2.84
CA GLY A 32 -1.91 -10.05 2.52
C GLY A 32 -0.39 -10.07 2.61
N VAL A 33 0.24 -8.95 2.95
CA VAL A 33 1.69 -8.74 2.85
C VAL A 33 2.26 -8.10 4.12
N SER A 34 3.56 -8.22 4.32
CA SER A 34 4.27 -7.55 5.41
C SER A 34 5.04 -6.38 4.85
N ILE A 35 4.67 -5.17 5.27
CA ILE A 35 5.39 -3.94 4.89
C ILE A 35 6.44 -3.67 5.96
N ASP A 36 7.70 -3.55 5.56
CA ASP A 36 8.79 -3.22 6.47
C ASP A 36 8.56 -1.83 7.09
N PRO A 37 8.52 -1.70 8.43
CA PRO A 37 8.38 -0.42 9.11
C PRO A 37 9.42 0.63 8.68
N ALA A 38 10.62 0.22 8.27
CA ALA A 38 11.65 1.12 7.77
C ALA A 38 11.21 1.87 6.50
N VAL A 39 10.39 1.23 5.65
CA VAL A 39 9.82 1.87 4.45
C VAL A 39 8.85 2.99 4.83
N LEU A 40 8.04 2.77 5.86
CA LEU A 40 7.12 3.79 6.37
C LEU A 40 7.88 4.93 7.06
N GLN A 41 8.95 4.61 7.79
CA GLN A 41 9.81 5.60 8.45
C GLN A 41 10.64 6.42 7.45
N ALA A 42 10.90 5.92 6.24
CA ALA A 42 11.58 6.67 5.20
C ALA A 42 10.71 7.82 4.63
N LEU A 43 9.40 7.81 4.86
CA LEU A 43 8.53 8.91 4.45
C LEU A 43 8.81 10.19 5.25
N PRO A 44 8.69 11.38 4.62
CA PRO A 44 8.60 12.65 5.34
C PRO A 44 7.53 12.60 6.43
N ALA A 45 7.81 13.18 7.60
CA ALA A 45 6.92 13.09 8.75
C ALA A 45 5.52 13.64 8.46
N GLU A 46 5.41 14.64 7.58
CA GLU A 46 4.15 15.27 7.18
C GLU A 46 3.26 14.36 6.34
N LEU A 47 3.85 13.33 5.72
CA LEU A 47 3.18 12.37 4.83
C LEU A 47 2.88 11.03 5.51
N ARG A 48 3.45 10.78 6.69
CA ARG A 48 3.16 9.57 7.49
C ARG A 48 1.73 9.59 8.00
N ASP A 49 1.10 8.42 8.02
CA ASP A 49 -0.27 8.20 8.50
C ASP A 49 -1.34 9.03 7.77
N LYS A 50 -1.05 9.50 6.54
CA LYS A 50 -1.99 10.27 5.72
C LYS A 50 -2.59 9.46 4.58
N SER A 51 -1.81 8.60 3.93
CA SER A 51 -2.21 7.79 2.78
C SER A 51 -1.41 6.50 2.72
N CYS A 52 -1.96 5.48 2.06
CA CYS A 52 -1.26 4.22 1.87
C CYS A 52 -0.15 4.36 0.82
N LEU A 53 0.94 3.62 1.00
CA LEU A 53 1.92 3.38 -0.06
C LEU A 53 1.29 2.55 -1.19
N CYS A 54 1.83 2.60 -2.41
CA CYS A 54 1.52 1.63 -3.46
C CYS A 54 2.35 0.34 -3.29
N PRO A 55 2.00 -0.79 -3.93
CA PRO A 55 2.75 -2.05 -3.83
C PRO A 55 4.26 -1.90 -4.10
N GLN A 56 4.60 -1.12 -5.13
CA GLN A 56 5.98 -0.86 -5.52
C GLN A 56 6.75 -0.10 -4.45
N CYS A 57 6.16 0.96 -3.87
CA CYS A 57 6.80 1.75 -2.83
C CYS A 57 6.84 1.01 -1.49
N ALA A 58 5.86 0.16 -1.21
CA ALA A 58 5.85 -0.75 -0.06
C ALA A 58 6.85 -1.91 -0.22
N ARG A 59 7.49 -2.05 -1.39
CA ARG A 59 8.47 -3.11 -1.71
C ARG A 59 7.90 -4.52 -1.53
N VAL A 60 6.61 -4.69 -1.81
CA VAL A 60 5.92 -5.99 -1.67
C VAL A 60 5.82 -6.76 -2.98
N ASP A 61 6.15 -6.16 -4.12
CA ASP A 61 6.16 -6.84 -5.42
C ASP A 61 6.97 -8.15 -5.39
N ASP A 62 8.10 -8.17 -4.68
CA ASP A 62 8.92 -9.38 -4.50
C ASP A 62 8.20 -10.44 -3.64
N GLN A 63 7.48 -10.03 -2.60
CA GLN A 63 6.70 -10.93 -1.74
C GLN A 63 5.46 -11.49 -2.45
N LEU A 64 4.79 -10.67 -3.26
CA LEU A 64 3.61 -11.05 -4.05
C LEU A 64 3.97 -12.03 -5.16
N ARG A 65 5.19 -11.93 -5.72
CA ARG A 65 5.74 -12.91 -6.68
C ARG A 65 6.24 -14.19 -6.01
N ALA A 66 6.69 -14.10 -4.76
CA ALA A 66 7.30 -15.22 -4.03
C ALA A 66 6.32 -16.13 -3.27
N LYS A 67 5.09 -15.69 -2.97
CA LYS A 67 4.07 -16.57 -2.35
C LYS A 67 3.60 -17.62 -3.37
N PRO A 68 3.86 -18.93 -3.16
CA PRO A 68 3.22 -19.96 -3.96
C PRO A 68 1.71 -19.85 -3.73
N ARG A 69 0.92 -19.91 -4.80
CA ARG A 69 -0.53 -20.02 -4.70
C ARG A 69 -0.84 -21.20 -3.77
N PRO A 70 -1.70 -21.07 -2.74
CA PRO A 70 -2.12 -22.22 -1.98
C PRO A 70 -2.74 -23.20 -2.97
N ILE A 71 -2.16 -24.39 -3.07
CA ILE A 71 -2.79 -25.52 -3.75
C ILE A 71 -4.11 -25.77 -3.02
N ALA A 72 -5.21 -25.49 -3.70
CA ALA A 72 -6.54 -25.91 -3.28
C ALA A 72 -6.73 -27.38 -3.65
#